data_AF-A0A2K3PN02-F1
#
_entry.id   AF-A0A2K3PN02-F1
#
_cell.length_a   1.000
_cell.length_b   1.000
_cell.length_c   1.000
_cell.angle_alpha   90.00
_cell.angle_beta   90.00
_cell.angle_gamma   90.00
#
_symmetry.space_group_name_H-M   'P 1'
#
loop_
_entity.id
_entity.type
_entity.pdbx_description
1 polymer ?
#
loop_
_entity_poly.entity_id
_entity_poly.type
_entity_poly.pdbx_seq_one_letter_code
_entity_poly.pdbx_strand_id
1 'polypeptide(L)'
;MLTDKGGPTRQAKQQTRVLETTKPGILRPTIRSFSTKITASCKTMASFDSDSVTYLKQQEAAEIDETLMGPLGFSVDQLMELAGLSVATSIYEVYKPGDYSRVLIVCGPGNNGGDGLVAARHLHHFGYKPLVCYPKRTPKPLYAGLVTQLEALSIPFLSVEDLPPDFTNDFDILVDAMFGFSFHGSPRPPFDDLIQRLVSLRNNHNQIGQKRPVIVSVDIPSGWHVEEGDVDGTGIKPDMLISLTAPKFCAKKFGGPHHFLGGRFVPPAIAEKYKLILPPYPGTSMCVRIGKPPQIDISALRENYISPEFLEHQVEADPLNQFRKWFDDALAAGLKEPNAMGLSTVGKDGKPSSRIVLLKGFDKDGFVWFTNYESQKGRALSENPHASLLFYWDGLNRQVAASIKVSRQIS
;
A
#
# COMPACT_ATOMS: atom_id res chain seq x y z
N MET A 1 38.30 50.41 22.52
CA MET A 1 39.05 49.32 21.86
C MET A 1 38.01 48.28 21.42
N LEU A 2 37.55 48.38 20.17
CA LEU A 2 37.87 47.46 19.04
C LEU A 2 37.21 46.08 19.25
N THR A 3 36.03 45.80 18.64
CA THR A 3 35.79 45.17 17.29
C THR A 3 36.23 43.69 17.25
N ASP A 4 35.61 42.69 16.62
CA ASP A 4 34.56 42.53 15.61
C ASP A 4 34.21 41.01 15.47
N LYS A 5 33.09 40.71 14.81
CA LYS A 5 32.76 39.57 13.93
C LYS A 5 32.66 38.09 14.40
N GLY A 6 31.51 37.52 14.06
CA GLY A 6 31.29 36.07 13.89
C GLY A 6 29.92 35.76 13.27
N GLY A 7 29.66 36.24 12.04
CA GLY A 7 28.49 35.85 11.24
C GLY A 7 28.60 34.42 10.68
N PRO A 8 27.50 33.83 10.17
CA PRO A 8 27.41 32.41 9.86
C PRO A 8 28.19 32.01 8.59
N THR A 9 28.87 30.87 8.69
CA THR A 9 29.70 30.24 7.65
C THR A 9 28.86 29.92 6.41
N ARG A 10 29.11 30.64 5.31
CA ARG A 10 28.62 30.27 3.97
C ARG A 10 29.34 28.99 3.52
N GLN A 11 28.61 27.87 3.41
CA GLN A 11 29.08 26.71 2.65
C GLN A 11 29.20 27.10 1.17
N ALA A 12 30.42 27.03 0.63
CA ALA A 12 30.69 27.28 -0.78
C ALA A 12 29.94 26.26 -1.66
N LYS A 13 29.02 26.75 -2.50
CA LYS A 13 28.41 25.98 -3.60
C LYS A 13 29.21 26.30 -4.86
N GLN A 14 29.82 25.30 -5.49
CA GLN A 14 30.68 25.47 -6.67
C GLN A 14 30.27 24.53 -7.81
N GLN A 15 30.43 25.02 -9.04
CA GLN A 15 29.82 24.56 -10.30
C GLN A 15 30.72 23.55 -11.06
N THR A 16 30.12 22.59 -11.78
CA THR A 16 30.83 21.57 -12.57
C THR A 16 30.12 21.39 -13.92
N ARG A 17 30.83 21.30 -15.06
CA ARG A 17 30.29 21.25 -16.44
C ARG A 17 30.99 20.17 -17.28
N VAL A 18 30.40 19.59 -18.33
CA VAL A 18 30.95 18.38 -19.00
C VAL A 18 30.76 18.34 -20.52
N LEU A 19 31.85 18.09 -21.26
CA LEU A 19 31.90 17.84 -22.70
C LEU A 19 32.17 16.35 -23.05
N GLU A 20 31.33 15.81 -23.94
CA GLU A 20 31.43 14.58 -24.76
C GLU A 20 31.45 13.17 -24.12
N THR A 21 30.88 12.20 -24.86
CA THR A 21 30.46 10.85 -24.43
C THR A 21 31.04 9.73 -25.31
N THR A 22 31.61 8.65 -24.73
CA THR A 22 31.91 7.39 -25.46
C THR A 22 31.65 6.13 -24.59
N LYS A 23 31.27 5.03 -25.26
CA LYS A 23 30.55 3.80 -24.80
C LYS A 23 31.36 2.80 -23.91
N PRO A 24 30.72 1.90 -23.11
CA PRO A 24 31.36 1.13 -22.01
C PRO A 24 31.33 -0.42 -22.13
N GLY A 25 32.09 -1.09 -21.24
CA GLY A 25 32.06 -2.54 -20.96
C GLY A 25 31.93 -2.86 -19.45
N ILE A 26 31.37 -4.03 -19.11
CA ILE A 26 30.66 -4.39 -17.86
C ILE A 26 31.54 -5.21 -16.88
N LEU A 27 31.34 -5.10 -15.53
CA LEU A 27 31.31 -6.23 -14.55
C LEU A 27 30.89 -5.80 -13.11
N ARG A 28 30.52 -6.80 -12.30
CA ARG A 28 29.47 -6.88 -11.23
C ARG A 28 29.80 -6.31 -9.82
N PRO A 29 28.78 -5.99 -8.98
CA PRO A 29 28.96 -5.37 -7.65
C PRO A 29 28.91 -6.33 -6.44
N THR A 30 29.52 -5.91 -5.32
CA THR A 30 29.39 -6.50 -3.98
C THR A 30 28.90 -5.42 -3.00
N ILE A 31 27.84 -5.69 -2.24
CA ILE A 31 27.20 -4.75 -1.31
C ILE A 31 27.87 -4.83 0.08
N ARG A 32 28.20 -3.67 0.68
CA ARG A 32 28.43 -3.53 2.14
C ARG A 32 27.70 -2.30 2.66
N SER A 33 26.95 -2.45 3.75
CA SER A 33 26.22 -1.36 4.41
C SER A 33 27.17 -0.49 5.23
N PHE A 34 26.89 0.81 5.29
CA PHE A 34 27.54 1.73 6.22
C PHE A 34 26.50 2.28 7.19
N SER A 35 26.72 1.92 8.46
CA SER A 35 26.12 2.52 9.65
C SER A 35 26.77 3.88 9.92
N THR A 36 25.95 4.88 10.24
CA THR A 36 26.38 6.06 10.99
C THR A 36 25.31 6.42 12.02
N LYS A 37 25.74 6.46 13.28
CA LYS A 37 24.96 6.88 14.45
C LYS A 37 24.46 8.32 14.27
N ILE A 38 23.14 8.50 14.24
CA ILE A 38 22.50 9.77 14.55
C ILE A 38 21.83 9.61 15.91
N THR A 39 22.40 10.24 16.92
CA THR A 39 21.78 10.39 18.24
C THR A 39 20.73 11.49 18.14
N ALA A 40 19.55 11.13 17.65
CA ALA A 40 18.33 11.87 17.93
C ALA A 40 17.53 11.00 18.90
N SER A 41 17.16 11.53 20.05
CA SER A 41 16.19 10.91 20.96
C SER A 41 14.81 10.96 20.31
N CYS A 42 14.64 10.14 19.28
CA CYS A 42 13.35 9.62 18.89
C CYS A 42 13.15 8.44 19.83
N LYS A 43 12.15 8.51 20.72
CA LYS A 43 11.62 7.26 21.29
C LYS A 43 11.13 6.47 20.10
N THR A 44 11.97 5.57 19.60
CA THR A 44 11.58 4.48 18.73
C THR A 44 10.35 3.89 19.38
N MET A 45 9.20 3.93 18.69
CA MET A 45 8.09 3.05 19.03
C MET A 45 8.73 1.68 19.15
N ALA A 46 8.74 1.12 20.36
CA ALA A 46 9.21 -0.24 20.57
C ALA A 46 8.51 -1.09 19.51
N SER A 47 9.30 -1.87 18.75
CA SER A 47 8.79 -2.82 17.77
C SER A 47 7.71 -3.64 18.44
N PHE A 48 6.44 -3.34 18.15
CA PHE A 48 5.34 -4.10 18.69
C PHE A 48 5.46 -5.51 18.12
N ASP A 49 5.57 -6.50 19.00
CA ASP A 49 5.63 -7.89 18.56
C ASP A 49 4.25 -8.30 18.04
N SER A 50 4.13 -8.44 16.72
CA SER A 50 2.87 -8.84 16.08
C SER A 50 2.36 -10.18 16.57
N ASP A 51 3.23 -11.03 17.12
CA ASP A 51 2.87 -12.35 17.66
C ASP A 51 2.22 -12.25 19.06
N SER A 52 2.26 -11.07 19.69
CA SER A 52 1.70 -10.82 21.03
C SER A 52 0.24 -10.37 21.06
N VAL A 53 -0.40 -10.17 19.90
CA VAL A 53 -1.79 -9.69 19.82
C VAL A 53 -2.75 -10.66 20.52
N THR A 54 -3.65 -10.14 21.37
CA THR A 54 -4.67 -10.96 22.03
C THR A 54 -5.78 -11.36 21.05
N TYR A 55 -6.17 -12.64 21.07
CA TYR A 55 -7.29 -13.17 20.28
C TYR A 55 -8.47 -13.48 21.20
N LEU A 56 -9.68 -13.15 20.77
CA LEU A 56 -10.92 -13.31 21.54
C LEU A 56 -11.67 -14.58 21.20
N LYS A 57 -12.16 -15.27 22.23
CA LYS A 57 -13.18 -16.30 22.10
C LYS A 57 -14.52 -15.69 21.68
N GLN A 58 -15.44 -16.53 21.21
CA GLN A 58 -16.75 -16.03 20.76
C GLN A 58 -17.51 -15.34 21.90
N GLN A 59 -17.45 -15.93 23.10
CA GLN A 59 -18.09 -15.37 24.30
C GLN A 59 -17.49 -14.01 24.69
N GLU A 60 -16.16 -13.88 24.72
CA GLU A 60 -15.48 -12.63 25.10
C GLU A 60 -15.80 -11.51 24.11
N ALA A 61 -15.86 -11.82 22.81
CA ALA A 61 -16.28 -10.87 21.79
C ALA A 61 -17.72 -10.36 22.01
N ALA A 62 -18.65 -11.26 22.34
CA ALA A 62 -20.04 -10.89 22.63
C ALA A 62 -20.16 -10.02 23.88
N GLU A 63 -19.43 -10.36 24.96
CA GLU A 63 -19.44 -9.58 26.21
C GLU A 63 -18.85 -8.18 26.03
N ILE A 64 -17.79 -8.04 25.22
CA ILE A 64 -17.19 -6.74 24.89
C ILE A 64 -18.20 -5.88 24.12
N ASP A 65 -18.85 -6.44 23.09
CA ASP A 65 -19.86 -5.73 22.30
C ASP A 65 -21.04 -5.28 23.17
N GLU A 66 -21.55 -6.16 24.05
CA GLU A 66 -22.61 -5.81 25.00
C GLU A 66 -22.16 -4.71 25.97
N THR A 67 -20.92 -4.74 26.43
CA THR A 67 -20.37 -3.71 27.34
C THR A 67 -20.24 -2.36 26.63
N LEU A 68 -19.75 -2.35 25.38
CA LEU A 68 -19.60 -1.14 24.57
C LEU A 68 -20.96 -0.49 24.32
N MET A 69 -21.94 -1.29 23.90
CA MET A 69 -23.26 -0.78 23.52
C MET A 69 -24.20 -0.49 24.69
N GLY A 70 -24.00 -1.17 25.82
CA GLY A 70 -24.77 -0.96 27.04
C GLY A 70 -24.10 0.05 27.97
N PRO A 71 -23.35 -0.39 29.01
CA PRO A 71 -22.78 0.47 30.03
C PRO A 71 -21.92 1.65 29.53
N LEU A 72 -21.24 1.49 28.40
CA LEU A 72 -20.36 2.54 27.85
C LEU A 72 -21.06 3.48 26.87
N GLY A 73 -22.31 3.19 26.50
CA GLY A 73 -23.19 4.09 25.77
C GLY A 73 -22.83 4.33 24.31
N PHE A 74 -21.97 3.51 23.71
CA PHE A 74 -21.77 3.57 22.25
C PHE A 74 -23.03 3.10 21.54
N SER A 75 -23.51 3.85 20.58
CA SER A 75 -24.62 3.40 19.77
C SER A 75 -24.13 2.46 18.65
N VAL A 76 -25.01 1.57 18.18
CA VAL A 76 -24.68 0.58 17.14
C VAL A 76 -24.18 1.27 15.86
N ASP A 77 -24.82 2.37 15.46
CA ASP A 77 -24.46 3.18 14.31
C ASP A 77 -23.06 3.80 14.45
N GLN A 78 -22.67 4.26 15.64
CA GLN A 78 -21.31 4.79 15.86
C GLN A 78 -20.24 3.72 15.67
N LEU A 79 -20.41 2.55 16.28
CA LEU A 79 -19.44 1.47 16.17
C LEU A 79 -19.38 0.91 14.75
N MET A 80 -20.54 0.75 14.11
CA MET A 80 -20.66 0.28 12.72
C MET A 80 -20.04 1.27 11.73
N GLU A 81 -20.23 2.58 11.93
CA GLU A 81 -19.61 3.60 11.09
C GLU A 81 -18.08 3.52 11.14
N LEU A 82 -17.53 3.39 12.35
CA LEU A 82 -16.08 3.27 12.55
C LEU A 82 -15.54 1.93 12.04
N ALA A 83 -16.29 0.84 12.21
CA ALA A 83 -15.93 -0.48 11.71
C ALA A 83 -15.89 -0.52 10.18
N GLY A 84 -16.95 -0.07 9.50
CA GLY A 84 -16.98 -0.01 8.04
C GLY A 84 -15.95 0.96 7.46
N LEU A 85 -15.66 2.08 8.14
CA LEU A 85 -14.53 2.96 7.78
C LEU A 85 -13.19 2.23 7.91
N SER A 86 -12.96 1.48 9.00
CA SER A 86 -11.76 0.65 9.15
C SER A 86 -11.65 -0.40 8.04
N VAL A 87 -12.76 -1.00 7.61
CA VAL A 87 -12.79 -1.96 6.50
C VAL A 87 -12.34 -1.29 5.20
N ALA A 88 -13.00 -0.19 4.82
CA ALA A 88 -12.66 0.54 3.60
C ALA A 88 -11.21 1.06 3.61
N THR A 89 -10.74 1.55 4.77
CA THR A 89 -9.36 2.03 4.93
C THR A 89 -8.36 0.90 4.77
N SER A 90 -8.61 -0.27 5.37
CA SER A 90 -7.72 -1.44 5.26
C SER A 90 -7.60 -1.92 3.81
N ILE A 91 -8.71 -1.91 3.06
CA ILE A 91 -8.73 -2.20 1.63
C ILE A 91 -7.87 -1.17 0.87
N TYR A 92 -8.08 0.13 1.13
CA TYR A 92 -7.33 1.20 0.47
C TYR A 92 -5.84 1.16 0.75
N GLU A 93 -5.41 0.76 1.95
CA GLU A 93 -3.99 0.61 2.29
C GLU A 93 -3.25 -0.34 1.34
N VAL A 94 -3.94 -1.37 0.84
CA VAL A 94 -3.32 -2.45 0.04
C VAL A 94 -3.69 -2.38 -1.44
N TYR A 95 -4.97 -2.30 -1.75
CA TYR A 95 -5.51 -2.51 -3.09
C TYR A 95 -5.94 -1.19 -3.69
N LYS A 96 -5.01 -0.44 -4.28
CA LYS A 96 -5.30 0.92 -4.77
C LYS A 96 -6.38 0.93 -5.86
N PRO A 97 -7.28 1.94 -5.88
CA PRO A 97 -8.40 1.98 -6.83
C PRO A 97 -7.96 2.10 -8.29
N GLY A 98 -6.72 2.54 -8.56
CA GLY A 98 -6.14 2.51 -9.91
C GLY A 98 -6.01 1.09 -10.49
N ASP A 99 -5.76 0.10 -9.64
CA ASP A 99 -5.54 -1.30 -10.04
C ASP A 99 -6.69 -2.25 -9.63
N TYR A 100 -7.51 -1.83 -8.67
CA TYR A 100 -8.57 -2.64 -8.05
C TYR A 100 -9.85 -1.83 -7.90
N SER A 101 -10.40 -1.34 -9.02
CA SER A 101 -11.51 -0.38 -8.98
C SER A 101 -12.87 -1.02 -8.71
N ARG A 102 -13.12 -2.26 -9.18
CA ARG A 102 -14.44 -2.89 -9.17
C ARG A 102 -14.60 -3.76 -7.92
N VAL A 103 -15.55 -3.41 -7.07
CA VAL A 103 -15.74 -4.08 -5.77
C VAL A 103 -17.15 -4.65 -5.68
N LEU A 104 -17.28 -5.94 -5.39
CA LEU A 104 -18.55 -6.52 -4.95
C LEU A 104 -18.51 -6.66 -3.42
N ILE A 105 -19.53 -6.13 -2.74
CA ILE A 105 -19.72 -6.31 -1.30
C ILE A 105 -20.94 -7.20 -1.09
N VAL A 106 -20.73 -8.36 -0.46
CA VAL A 106 -21.81 -9.30 -0.13
C VAL A 106 -22.19 -9.13 1.33
N CYS A 107 -23.32 -8.47 1.59
CA CYS A 107 -23.80 -8.13 2.92
C CYS A 107 -24.76 -9.20 3.46
N GLY A 108 -24.53 -9.63 4.69
CA GLY A 108 -25.45 -10.49 5.42
C GLY A 108 -26.52 -9.72 6.19
N PRO A 109 -27.45 -10.41 6.87
CA PRO A 109 -28.59 -9.75 7.51
C PRO A 109 -28.24 -9.02 8.81
N GLY A 110 -27.08 -9.28 9.42
CA GLY A 110 -26.72 -8.76 10.74
C GLY A 110 -25.75 -7.57 10.72
N ASN A 111 -25.09 -7.32 11.85
CA ASN A 111 -24.15 -6.22 12.03
C ASN A 111 -23.01 -6.27 11.01
N ASN A 112 -22.45 -7.46 10.73
CA ASN A 112 -21.37 -7.62 9.74
C ASN A 112 -21.81 -7.13 8.34
N GLY A 113 -23.07 -7.36 7.97
CA GLY A 113 -23.63 -6.83 6.73
C GLY A 113 -23.75 -5.31 6.75
N GLY A 114 -24.14 -4.72 7.89
CA GLY A 114 -24.11 -3.28 8.13
C GLY A 114 -22.72 -2.67 7.99
N ASP A 115 -21.69 -3.32 8.54
CA ASP A 115 -20.28 -2.93 8.37
C ASP A 115 -19.90 -2.93 6.88
N GLY A 116 -20.36 -3.94 6.12
CA GLY A 116 -20.22 -4.00 4.67
C GLY A 116 -20.92 -2.85 3.93
N LEU A 117 -22.13 -2.46 4.33
CA LEU A 117 -22.85 -1.32 3.73
C LEU A 117 -22.11 0.00 4.00
N VAL A 118 -21.62 0.21 5.21
CA VAL A 118 -20.79 1.38 5.55
C VAL A 118 -19.49 1.35 4.74
N ALA A 119 -18.82 0.20 4.64
CA ALA A 119 -17.60 0.04 3.87
C ALA A 119 -17.83 0.38 2.39
N ALA A 120 -18.95 -0.06 1.79
CA ALA A 120 -19.32 0.26 0.41
C ALA A 120 -19.43 1.78 0.20
N ARG A 121 -20.05 2.51 1.13
CA ARG A 121 -20.13 3.99 1.07
C ARG A 121 -18.75 4.63 1.11
N HIS A 122 -17.89 4.23 2.04
CA HIS A 122 -16.53 4.80 2.14
C HIS A 122 -15.66 4.44 0.95
N LEU A 123 -15.74 3.21 0.44
CA LEU A 123 -15.03 2.80 -0.78
C LEU A 123 -15.45 3.65 -1.98
N HIS A 124 -16.74 3.98 -2.14
CA HIS A 124 -17.16 4.92 -3.17
C HIS A 124 -16.45 6.28 -3.03
N HIS A 125 -16.41 6.85 -1.81
CA HIS A 125 -15.70 8.10 -1.55
C HIS A 125 -14.18 8.00 -1.74
N PHE A 126 -13.60 6.81 -1.62
CA PHE A 126 -12.17 6.55 -1.86
C PHE A 126 -11.85 6.31 -3.35
N GLY A 127 -12.84 6.40 -4.25
CA GLY A 127 -12.65 6.29 -5.70
C GLY A 127 -12.85 4.89 -6.28
N TYR A 128 -13.38 3.95 -5.50
CA TYR A 128 -13.79 2.63 -6.02
C TYR A 128 -15.17 2.68 -6.68
N LYS A 129 -15.52 1.61 -7.37
CA LYS A 129 -16.83 1.35 -7.97
C LYS A 129 -17.49 0.17 -7.25
N PRO A 130 -18.09 0.39 -6.06
CA PRO A 130 -18.74 -0.68 -5.32
C PRO A 130 -20.08 -1.06 -5.95
N LEU A 131 -20.39 -2.35 -5.91
CA LEU A 131 -21.71 -2.95 -6.09
C LEU A 131 -22.04 -3.74 -4.83
N VAL A 132 -23.30 -3.74 -4.43
CA VAL A 132 -23.73 -4.40 -3.19
C VAL A 132 -24.71 -5.52 -3.49
N CYS A 133 -24.42 -6.74 -3.03
CA CYS A 133 -25.40 -7.81 -2.93
C CYS A 133 -25.88 -7.89 -1.48
N TYR A 134 -27.14 -7.56 -1.23
CA TYR A 134 -27.74 -7.60 0.12
C TYR A 134 -29.04 -8.43 0.12
N PRO A 135 -28.95 -9.78 0.07
CA PRO A 135 -30.09 -10.65 -0.24
C PRO A 135 -31.16 -10.67 0.85
N LYS A 136 -30.76 -10.56 2.13
CA LYS A 136 -31.68 -10.58 3.27
C LYS A 136 -31.55 -9.29 4.05
N ARG A 137 -32.38 -8.31 3.70
CA ARG A 137 -32.41 -7.00 4.36
C ARG A 137 -33.13 -7.08 5.69
N THR A 138 -32.48 -6.63 6.77
CA THR A 138 -33.10 -6.59 8.09
C THR A 138 -34.02 -5.37 8.21
N PRO A 139 -35.30 -5.53 8.60
CA PRO A 139 -36.27 -4.43 8.65
C PRO A 139 -36.09 -3.59 9.92
N LYS A 140 -34.93 -2.95 10.09
CA LYS A 140 -34.65 -1.99 11.15
C LYS A 140 -34.25 -0.63 10.53
N PRO A 141 -34.62 0.50 11.17
CA PRO A 141 -34.31 1.84 10.65
C PRO A 141 -32.83 2.07 10.33
N LEU A 142 -31.93 1.51 11.14
CA LEU A 142 -30.48 1.57 10.92
C LEU A 142 -30.09 1.08 9.51
N TYR A 143 -30.48 -0.15 9.15
CA TYR A 143 -30.12 -0.75 7.87
C TYR A 143 -30.84 -0.08 6.69
N ALA A 144 -32.10 0.34 6.88
CA ALA A 144 -32.82 1.12 5.86
C ALA A 144 -32.12 2.46 5.59
N GLY A 145 -31.62 3.13 6.62
CA GLY A 145 -30.82 4.34 6.50
C GLY A 145 -29.52 4.11 5.73
N LEU A 146 -28.79 3.04 6.02
CA LEU A 146 -27.56 2.68 5.29
C LEU A 146 -27.83 2.39 3.81
N VAL A 147 -28.90 1.67 3.50
CA VAL A 147 -29.34 1.43 2.11
C VAL A 147 -29.66 2.75 1.41
N THR A 148 -30.43 3.63 2.07
CA THR A 148 -30.78 4.96 1.52
C THR A 148 -29.54 5.80 1.22
N GLN A 149 -28.52 5.75 2.08
CA GLN A 149 -27.25 6.45 1.85
C GLN A 149 -26.51 5.93 0.62
N LEU A 150 -26.51 4.62 0.39
CA LEU A 150 -25.88 4.01 -0.78
C LEU A 150 -26.65 4.33 -2.07
N GLU A 151 -27.97 4.27 -2.03
CA GLU A 151 -28.83 4.65 -3.15
C GLU A 151 -28.66 6.14 -3.52
N ALA A 152 -28.52 7.03 -2.53
CA ALA A 152 -28.25 8.45 -2.75
C ALA A 152 -26.89 8.70 -3.45
N LEU A 153 -25.92 7.79 -3.31
CA LEU A 153 -24.65 7.81 -4.02
C LEU A 153 -24.70 7.05 -5.36
N SER A 154 -25.88 6.56 -5.77
CA SER A 154 -26.08 5.73 -6.96
C SER A 154 -25.23 4.45 -6.96
N ILE A 155 -24.97 3.89 -5.77
CA ILE A 155 -24.27 2.61 -5.64
C ILE A 155 -25.25 1.48 -5.98
N PRO A 156 -24.98 0.63 -7.00
CA PRO A 156 -25.92 -0.39 -7.43
C PRO A 156 -26.10 -1.51 -6.41
N PHE A 157 -27.34 -1.98 -6.27
CA PHE A 157 -27.66 -3.22 -5.57
C PHE A 157 -27.97 -4.32 -6.60
N LEU A 158 -27.32 -5.48 -6.47
CA LEU A 158 -27.58 -6.67 -7.27
C LEU A 158 -28.33 -7.71 -6.45
N SER A 159 -29.30 -8.39 -7.07
CA SER A 159 -29.86 -9.61 -6.49
C SER A 159 -28.89 -10.79 -6.66
N VAL A 160 -29.17 -11.91 -5.99
CA VAL A 160 -28.33 -13.12 -6.14
C VAL A 160 -28.44 -13.71 -7.55
N GLU A 161 -29.59 -13.52 -8.18
CA GLU A 161 -29.91 -13.98 -9.54
C GLU A 161 -29.21 -13.12 -10.60
N ASP A 162 -29.02 -11.82 -10.34
CA ASP A 162 -28.33 -10.89 -11.22
C ASP A 162 -26.79 -10.97 -11.10
N LEU A 163 -26.29 -11.67 -10.07
CA LEU A 163 -24.85 -11.89 -9.93
C LEU A 163 -24.35 -12.90 -10.98
N PRO A 164 -23.17 -12.65 -11.57
CA PRO A 164 -22.59 -13.61 -12.50
C PRO A 164 -22.33 -14.95 -11.78
N PRO A 165 -22.39 -16.07 -12.51
CA PRO A 165 -22.18 -17.40 -11.94
C PRO A 165 -20.73 -17.61 -11.46
N ASP A 166 -19.77 -16.89 -12.05
CA ASP A 166 -18.37 -16.83 -11.65
C ASP A 166 -17.95 -15.37 -11.49
N PHE A 167 -17.14 -15.07 -10.47
CA PHE A 167 -16.67 -13.71 -10.17
C PHE A 167 -15.31 -13.37 -10.77
N THR A 168 -14.66 -14.31 -11.47
CA THR A 168 -13.27 -14.18 -11.94
C THR A 168 -12.99 -12.91 -12.76
N ASN A 169 -13.93 -12.46 -13.60
CA ASN A 169 -13.68 -11.37 -14.55
C ASN A 169 -14.40 -10.06 -14.21
N ASP A 170 -15.45 -10.08 -13.40
CA ASP A 170 -16.34 -8.94 -13.17
C ASP A 170 -15.87 -8.01 -12.04
N PHE A 171 -15.10 -8.55 -11.10
CA PHE A 171 -14.69 -7.83 -9.90
C PHE A 171 -13.18 -7.95 -9.67
N ASP A 172 -12.61 -6.92 -9.07
CA ASP A 172 -11.21 -6.91 -8.64
C ASP A 172 -11.12 -7.26 -7.14
N ILE A 173 -12.13 -6.90 -6.35
CA ILE A 173 -12.24 -7.16 -4.92
C ILE A 173 -13.63 -7.73 -4.60
N LEU A 174 -13.65 -8.79 -3.79
CA LEU A 174 -14.86 -9.41 -3.24
C LEU A 174 -14.84 -9.26 -1.72
N VAL A 175 -15.73 -8.43 -1.18
CA VAL A 175 -15.86 -8.21 0.27
C VAL A 175 -16.92 -9.15 0.83
N ASP A 176 -16.45 -10.11 1.62
CA ASP A 176 -17.25 -11.00 2.43
C ASP A 176 -17.64 -10.30 3.74
N ALA A 177 -18.86 -9.76 3.75
CA ALA A 177 -19.51 -9.12 4.89
C ALA A 177 -20.79 -9.87 5.30
N MET A 178 -20.82 -11.20 5.10
CA MET A 178 -22.03 -12.01 5.32
C MET A 178 -22.24 -12.35 6.80
N PHE A 179 -21.26 -13.00 7.45
CA PHE A 179 -21.40 -13.50 8.81
C PHE A 179 -20.18 -13.12 9.67
N GLY A 180 -20.43 -12.44 10.78
CA GLY A 180 -19.42 -12.11 11.77
C GLY A 180 -19.41 -13.08 12.96
N PHE A 181 -18.72 -12.72 14.03
CA PHE A 181 -18.51 -13.58 15.20
C PHE A 181 -19.78 -14.02 15.93
N SER A 182 -20.91 -13.32 15.80
CA SER A 182 -22.17 -13.67 16.47
C SER A 182 -23.03 -14.69 15.71
N PHE A 183 -22.57 -15.14 14.54
CA PHE A 183 -23.29 -16.15 13.76
C PHE A 183 -23.16 -17.53 14.41
N HIS A 184 -24.26 -18.29 14.39
CA HIS A 184 -24.34 -19.65 14.89
C HIS A 184 -25.00 -20.58 13.87
N GLY A 185 -24.52 -21.82 13.82
CA GLY A 185 -25.03 -22.87 12.94
C GLY A 185 -24.45 -22.79 11.52
N SER A 186 -25.10 -23.49 10.58
CA SER A 186 -24.65 -23.57 9.20
C SER A 186 -25.29 -22.46 8.34
N PRO A 187 -24.54 -21.88 7.38
CA PRO A 187 -25.10 -21.00 6.36
C PRO A 187 -26.29 -21.66 5.64
N ARG A 188 -27.32 -20.87 5.35
CA ARG A 188 -28.53 -21.31 4.65
C ARG A 188 -28.73 -20.49 3.37
N PRO A 189 -29.55 -20.96 2.41
CA PRO A 189 -29.86 -20.20 1.22
C PRO A 189 -30.30 -18.75 1.49
N PRO A 190 -29.79 -17.77 0.71
CA PRO A 190 -28.87 -17.93 -0.44
C PRO A 190 -27.37 -17.85 -0.08
N PHE A 191 -27.01 -17.80 1.21
CA PHE A 191 -25.63 -17.52 1.63
C PHE A 191 -24.69 -18.72 1.51
N ASP A 192 -25.22 -19.94 1.58
CA ASP A 192 -24.46 -21.16 1.28
C ASP A 192 -23.92 -21.15 -0.16
N ASP A 193 -24.77 -20.83 -1.15
CA ASP A 193 -24.38 -20.68 -2.55
C ASP A 193 -23.33 -19.57 -2.74
N LEU A 194 -23.56 -18.39 -2.16
CA LEU A 194 -22.60 -17.27 -2.23
C LEU A 194 -21.23 -17.65 -1.65
N ILE A 195 -21.19 -18.36 -0.52
CA ILE A 195 -19.95 -18.88 0.06
C ILE A 195 -19.27 -19.86 -0.90
N GLN A 196 -20.02 -20.79 -1.51
CA GLN A 196 -19.45 -21.74 -2.47
C GLN A 196 -18.89 -21.06 -3.72
N ARG A 197 -19.55 -20.01 -4.24
CA ARG A 197 -19.00 -19.19 -5.34
C ARG A 197 -17.66 -18.58 -4.97
N LEU A 198 -17.52 -18.01 -3.77
CA LEU A 198 -16.24 -17.47 -3.28
C LEU A 198 -15.15 -18.55 -3.13
N VAL A 199 -15.51 -19.73 -2.61
CA VAL A 199 -14.57 -20.87 -2.48
C VAL A 199 -14.07 -21.35 -3.85
N SER A 200 -14.94 -21.37 -4.86
CA SER A 200 -14.62 -21.88 -6.20
C SER A 200 -13.54 -21.08 -6.94
N LEU A 201 -13.38 -19.79 -6.63
CA LEU A 201 -12.41 -18.89 -7.28
C LEU A 201 -10.96 -19.35 -7.15
N ARG A 202 -10.63 -20.05 -6.04
CA ARG A 202 -9.27 -20.56 -5.83
C ARG A 202 -8.96 -21.75 -6.74
N ASN A 203 -9.97 -22.55 -7.09
CA ASN A 203 -9.79 -23.78 -7.84
C ASN A 203 -9.66 -23.54 -9.35
N ASN A 204 -10.17 -22.40 -9.84
CA ASN A 204 -10.20 -22.06 -11.27
C ASN A 204 -8.93 -21.37 -11.78
N HIS A 205 -7.91 -21.16 -10.92
CA HIS A 205 -6.71 -20.41 -11.25
C HIS A 205 -5.61 -21.29 -11.86
N ASN A 206 -5.80 -21.70 -13.12
CA ASN A 206 -4.82 -22.47 -13.89
C ASN A 206 -4.33 -21.76 -15.17
N GLN A 207 -4.75 -20.52 -15.42
CA GLN A 207 -4.33 -19.77 -16.61
C GLN A 207 -3.27 -18.72 -16.25
N ILE A 208 -2.06 -18.92 -16.79
CA ILE A 208 -0.91 -18.03 -16.64
C ILE A 208 -1.32 -16.63 -17.18
N GLY A 209 -1.34 -15.63 -16.30
CA GLY A 209 -1.50 -14.21 -16.67
C GLY A 209 -2.85 -13.56 -16.35
N GLN A 210 -3.87 -14.29 -15.87
CA GLN A 210 -5.13 -13.67 -15.43
C GLN A 210 -5.08 -13.25 -13.96
N LYS A 211 -5.34 -11.97 -13.68
CA LYS A 211 -5.45 -11.43 -12.32
C LYS A 211 -6.82 -11.86 -11.74
N ARG A 212 -6.82 -12.70 -10.70
CA ARG A 212 -8.07 -13.05 -10.00
C ARG A 212 -8.54 -11.93 -9.08
N PRO A 213 -9.85 -11.88 -8.78
CA PRO A 213 -10.35 -11.11 -7.65
C PRO A 213 -9.67 -11.54 -6.35
N VAL A 214 -9.43 -10.55 -5.49
CA VAL A 214 -9.00 -10.79 -4.11
C VAL A 214 -10.21 -10.88 -3.19
N ILE A 215 -10.15 -11.76 -2.20
CA ILE A 215 -11.22 -11.94 -1.22
C ILE A 215 -10.85 -11.21 0.07
N VAL A 216 -11.75 -10.36 0.56
CA VAL A 216 -11.59 -9.59 1.80
C VAL A 216 -12.71 -10.01 2.76
N SER A 217 -12.37 -10.65 3.88
CA SER A 217 -13.36 -11.01 4.90
C SER A 217 -13.40 -9.98 6.02
N VAL A 218 -14.60 -9.50 6.33
CA VAL A 218 -14.88 -8.59 7.44
C VAL A 218 -15.08 -9.41 8.71
N ASP A 219 -14.28 -9.10 9.71
CA ASP A 219 -14.22 -9.67 11.04
C ASP A 219 -13.75 -11.13 11.13
N ILE A 220 -14.49 -12.03 10.47
CA ILE A 220 -14.23 -13.47 10.37
C ILE A 220 -14.63 -13.91 8.95
N PRO A 221 -13.92 -14.87 8.32
CA PRO A 221 -14.37 -15.42 7.06
C PRO A 221 -15.70 -16.17 7.21
N SER A 222 -16.70 -15.80 6.43
CA SER A 222 -18.04 -16.38 6.54
C SER A 222 -18.02 -17.90 6.36
N GLY A 223 -18.69 -18.60 7.28
CA GLY A 223 -18.72 -20.06 7.34
C GLY A 223 -17.61 -20.70 8.17
N TRP A 224 -16.61 -19.93 8.63
CA TRP A 224 -15.62 -20.45 9.60
C TRP A 224 -16.23 -20.55 11.00
N HIS A 225 -15.79 -21.52 11.77
CA HIS A 225 -16.04 -21.56 13.21
C HIS A 225 -15.23 -20.45 13.90
N VAL A 226 -15.85 -19.69 14.80
CA VAL A 226 -15.27 -18.48 15.42
C VAL A 226 -13.97 -18.73 16.18
N GLU A 227 -13.81 -19.92 16.74
CA GLU A 227 -12.61 -20.32 17.48
C GLU A 227 -11.69 -21.28 16.69
N GLU A 228 -12.25 -22.36 16.14
CA GLU A 228 -11.50 -23.40 15.43
C GLU A 228 -11.09 -23.04 13.99
N GLY A 229 -11.74 -22.03 13.39
CA GLY A 229 -11.50 -21.60 12.02
C GLY A 229 -12.19 -22.48 10.99
N ASP A 230 -11.50 -22.74 9.87
CA ASP A 230 -11.98 -23.63 8.82
C ASP A 230 -11.77 -25.10 9.20
N VAL A 231 -12.75 -25.66 9.91
CA VAL A 231 -12.71 -27.02 10.48
C VAL A 231 -12.51 -28.08 9.39
N ASP A 232 -13.22 -27.95 8.26
CA ASP A 232 -13.22 -28.96 7.19
C ASP A 232 -12.21 -28.66 6.06
N GLY A 233 -11.50 -27.53 6.12
CA GLY A 233 -10.55 -27.12 5.09
C GLY A 233 -11.18 -26.66 3.77
N THR A 234 -12.51 -26.57 3.72
CA THR A 234 -13.31 -26.25 2.52
C THR A 234 -13.87 -24.83 2.53
N GLY A 235 -13.65 -24.07 3.61
CA GLY A 235 -14.14 -22.72 3.76
C GLY A 235 -13.42 -21.68 2.90
N ILE A 236 -13.93 -20.45 2.93
CA ILE A 236 -13.36 -19.29 2.23
C ILE A 236 -11.89 -19.11 2.64
N LYS A 237 -11.05 -18.76 1.68
CA LYS A 237 -9.62 -18.46 1.89
C LYS A 237 -9.35 -17.01 1.51
N PRO A 238 -9.58 -16.06 2.43
CA PRO A 238 -9.43 -14.65 2.11
C PRO A 238 -7.96 -14.28 1.87
N ASP A 239 -7.75 -13.33 0.97
CA ASP A 239 -6.48 -12.65 0.78
C ASP A 239 -6.25 -11.60 1.88
N MET A 240 -7.34 -11.01 2.36
CA MET A 240 -7.34 -10.06 3.46
C MET A 240 -8.36 -10.42 4.53
N LEU A 241 -7.94 -10.45 5.79
CA LEU A 241 -8.82 -10.51 6.95
C LEU A 241 -8.76 -9.18 7.70
N ILE A 242 -9.91 -8.59 8.00
CA ILE A 242 -10.00 -7.33 8.76
C ILE A 242 -10.73 -7.63 10.06
N SER A 243 -9.98 -7.91 11.11
CA SER A 243 -10.55 -8.14 12.45
C SER A 243 -11.02 -6.84 13.07
N LEU A 244 -12.24 -6.81 13.62
CA LEU A 244 -12.80 -5.64 14.29
C LEU A 244 -12.70 -5.78 15.81
N THR A 245 -12.40 -4.67 16.50
CA THR A 245 -12.21 -4.57 17.96
C THR A 245 -10.95 -5.30 18.44
N ALA A 246 -10.89 -6.60 18.24
CA ALA A 246 -9.74 -7.49 18.41
C ALA A 246 -9.94 -8.74 17.52
N PRO A 247 -8.86 -9.42 17.08
CA PRO A 247 -8.99 -10.64 16.29
C PRO A 247 -9.68 -11.75 17.08
N LYS A 248 -10.53 -12.53 16.40
CA LYS A 248 -11.15 -13.74 17.00
C LYS A 248 -10.23 -14.94 16.85
N PHE A 249 -10.38 -15.95 17.71
CA PHE A 249 -9.47 -17.11 17.75
C PHE A 249 -9.27 -17.79 16.39
N CYS A 250 -10.31 -17.87 15.54
CA CYS A 250 -10.23 -18.40 14.19
C CYS A 250 -9.15 -17.72 13.33
N ALA A 251 -8.86 -16.44 13.58
CA ALA A 251 -7.87 -15.68 12.83
C ALA A 251 -6.44 -16.23 13.02
N LYS A 252 -6.18 -17.05 14.05
CA LYS A 252 -4.91 -17.80 14.17
C LYS A 252 -4.69 -18.81 13.03
N LYS A 253 -5.77 -19.22 12.35
CA LYS A 253 -5.75 -20.10 11.17
C LYS A 253 -5.72 -19.34 9.85
N PHE A 254 -5.75 -18.01 9.89
CA PHE A 254 -5.66 -17.19 8.70
C PHE A 254 -4.26 -17.35 8.07
N GLY A 255 -4.25 -17.69 6.78
CA GLY A 255 -3.02 -17.88 6.00
C GLY A 255 -2.87 -16.93 4.82
N GLY A 256 -3.75 -15.92 4.72
CA GLY A 256 -3.68 -14.93 3.65
C GLY A 256 -2.57 -13.89 3.88
N PRO A 257 -2.20 -13.14 2.83
CA PRO A 257 -1.08 -12.19 2.89
C PRO A 257 -1.35 -10.93 3.74
N HIS A 258 -2.61 -10.62 4.07
CA HIS A 258 -2.95 -9.37 4.74
C HIS A 258 -3.92 -9.56 5.90
N HIS A 259 -3.46 -9.31 7.12
CA HIS A 259 -4.32 -9.25 8.29
C HIS A 259 -4.29 -7.83 8.85
N PHE A 260 -5.46 -7.21 9.00
CA PHE A 260 -5.62 -5.90 9.60
C PHE A 260 -6.47 -5.98 10.86
N LEU A 261 -6.16 -5.12 11.81
CA LEU A 261 -7.00 -4.80 12.95
C LEU A 261 -7.64 -3.44 12.71
N GLY A 262 -8.97 -3.40 12.76
CA GLY A 262 -9.82 -2.22 12.68
C GLY A 262 -10.66 -2.03 13.94
N GLY A 263 -11.53 -1.01 13.94
CA GLY A 263 -12.35 -0.67 15.10
C GLY A 263 -11.53 0.01 16.20
N ARG A 264 -10.87 1.12 15.85
CA ARG A 264 -10.06 1.94 16.78
C ARG A 264 -10.95 2.75 17.73
N PHE A 265 -11.69 2.06 18.60
CA PHE A 265 -12.58 2.66 19.60
C PHE A 265 -12.53 1.94 20.95
N VAL A 266 -11.71 0.91 21.11
CA VAL A 266 -11.60 0.11 22.35
C VAL A 266 -11.15 0.99 23.52
N PRO A 267 -11.99 1.20 24.55
CA PRO A 267 -11.62 2.00 25.70
C PRO A 267 -10.54 1.30 26.55
N PRO A 268 -9.65 2.05 27.22
CA PRO A 268 -8.60 1.47 28.07
C PRO A 268 -9.14 0.50 29.13
N ALA A 269 -10.30 0.80 29.73
CA ALA A 269 -10.94 -0.07 30.72
C ALA A 269 -11.34 -1.45 30.17
N ILE A 270 -11.75 -1.53 28.89
CA ILE A 270 -12.02 -2.80 28.21
C ILE A 270 -10.72 -3.54 27.94
N ALA A 271 -9.71 -2.84 27.42
CA ALA A 271 -8.40 -3.43 27.17
C ALA A 271 -7.77 -4.01 28.45
N GLU A 272 -7.90 -3.32 29.59
CA GLU A 272 -7.42 -3.79 30.88
C GLU A 272 -8.23 -4.99 31.39
N LYS A 273 -9.58 -4.90 31.39
CA LYS A 273 -10.47 -5.97 31.86
C LYS A 273 -10.23 -7.30 31.13
N TYR A 274 -10.10 -7.26 29.81
CA TYR A 274 -9.92 -8.44 28.96
C TYR A 274 -8.44 -8.72 28.63
N LYS A 275 -7.49 -7.97 29.22
CA LYS A 275 -6.04 -8.10 28.99
C LYS A 275 -5.69 -8.10 27.49
N LEU A 276 -6.32 -7.18 26.75
CA LEU A 276 -6.11 -7.03 25.32
C LEU A 276 -4.75 -6.38 25.06
N ILE A 277 -3.90 -7.10 24.35
CA ILE A 277 -2.65 -6.59 23.79
C ILE A 277 -2.97 -6.18 22.36
N LEU A 278 -3.21 -4.88 22.15
CA LEU A 278 -3.50 -4.31 20.84
C LEU A 278 -2.33 -3.44 20.37
N PRO A 279 -1.96 -3.51 19.08
CA PRO A 279 -0.90 -2.66 18.53
C PRO A 279 -1.30 -1.18 18.57
N PRO A 280 -0.31 -0.27 18.65
CA PRO A 280 -0.58 1.15 18.46
C PRO A 280 -1.00 1.41 17.00
N TYR A 281 -2.08 2.17 16.83
CA TYR A 281 -2.52 2.62 15.51
C TYR A 281 -1.68 3.83 15.06
N PRO A 282 -1.15 3.83 13.82
CA PRO A 282 -0.30 4.92 13.34
C PRO A 282 -1.11 6.19 13.08
N GLY A 283 -0.67 7.31 13.66
CA GLY A 283 -1.28 8.63 13.44
C GLY A 283 -2.79 8.63 13.67
N THR A 284 -3.55 9.06 12.66
CA THR A 284 -5.02 9.09 12.62
C THR A 284 -5.63 7.86 11.96
N SER A 285 -4.85 6.84 11.65
CA SER A 285 -5.37 5.63 10.99
C SER A 285 -6.41 4.92 11.84
N MET A 286 -7.45 4.42 11.18
CA MET A 286 -8.51 3.60 11.77
C MET A 286 -8.23 2.09 11.66
N CYS A 287 -7.12 1.71 11.03
CA CYS A 287 -6.67 0.33 10.91
C CYS A 287 -5.15 0.23 11.10
N VAL A 288 -4.69 -0.97 11.45
CA VAL A 288 -3.27 -1.29 11.56
C VAL A 288 -3.05 -2.72 11.09
N ARG A 289 -2.01 -2.94 10.29
CA ARG A 289 -1.65 -4.29 9.85
C ARG A 289 -1.12 -5.09 11.04
N ILE A 290 -1.62 -6.31 11.20
CA ILE A 290 -1.19 -7.28 12.22
C ILE A 290 -0.72 -8.57 11.55
N GLY A 291 -0.06 -9.44 12.32
CA GLY A 291 0.52 -10.68 11.81
C GLY A 291 1.82 -10.48 11.03
N LYS A 292 2.30 -11.57 10.41
CA LYS A 292 3.59 -11.57 9.71
C LYS A 292 3.51 -10.72 8.43
N PRO A 293 4.51 -9.87 8.16
CA PRO A 293 4.58 -9.18 6.88
C PRO A 293 4.63 -10.21 5.74
N PRO A 294 3.94 -9.99 4.62
CA PRO A 294 3.93 -10.93 3.52
C PRO A 294 5.36 -11.19 3.06
N GLN A 295 5.69 -12.46 2.83
CA GLN A 295 6.94 -12.84 2.19
C GLN A 295 6.82 -12.46 0.71
N ILE A 296 7.33 -11.28 0.36
CA ILE A 296 7.24 -10.76 -1.01
C ILE A 296 8.13 -11.62 -1.90
N ASP A 297 7.53 -12.32 -2.87
CA ASP A 297 8.28 -12.84 -4.01
C ASP A 297 8.73 -11.64 -4.86
N ILE A 298 10.02 -11.33 -4.80
CA ILE A 298 10.63 -10.22 -5.53
C ILE A 298 10.35 -10.34 -7.04
N SER A 299 10.19 -11.56 -7.55
CA SER A 299 9.90 -11.81 -8.97
C SER A 299 8.51 -11.31 -9.38
N ALA A 300 7.55 -11.32 -8.44
CA ALA A 300 6.17 -10.89 -8.66
C ALA A 300 5.99 -9.36 -8.57
N LEU A 301 7.00 -8.61 -8.11
CA LEU A 301 7.00 -7.14 -8.09
C LEU A 301 7.21 -6.51 -9.49
N ARG A 302 7.48 -7.33 -10.51
CA ARG A 302 7.74 -6.83 -11.86
C ARG A 302 6.44 -6.33 -12.49
N GLU A 303 6.33 -5.01 -12.63
CA GLU A 303 5.27 -4.39 -13.43
C GLU A 303 5.52 -4.63 -14.93
N ASN A 304 4.44 -4.92 -15.66
CA ASN A 304 4.49 -4.97 -17.12
C ASN A 304 4.41 -3.53 -17.64
N TYR A 305 5.57 -2.95 -17.95
CA TYR A 305 5.66 -1.63 -18.56
C TYR A 305 5.06 -1.65 -19.97
N ILE A 306 3.79 -1.28 -20.11
CA ILE A 306 3.14 -1.02 -21.39
C ILE A 306 3.42 0.45 -21.74
N SER A 307 4.63 0.74 -22.23
CA SER A 307 4.96 2.05 -22.80
C SER A 307 4.66 2.05 -24.31
N PRO A 308 4.28 3.20 -24.90
CA PRO A 308 4.24 3.34 -26.34
C PRO A 308 5.59 2.97 -26.96
N GLU A 309 5.57 2.34 -28.14
CA GLU A 309 6.78 1.94 -28.84
C GLU A 309 7.68 3.18 -29.09
N PHE A 310 8.93 3.13 -28.61
CA PHE A 310 9.90 4.20 -28.79
C PHE A 310 10.84 3.84 -29.93
N LEU A 311 10.59 4.41 -31.11
CA LEU A 311 11.29 4.07 -32.35
C LEU A 311 12.47 5.01 -32.60
N GLU A 312 13.57 4.49 -33.18
CA GLU A 312 14.82 5.24 -33.39
C GLU A 312 14.61 6.53 -34.22
N HIS A 313 13.66 6.54 -35.15
CA HIS A 313 13.35 7.72 -35.98
C HIS A 313 12.59 8.82 -35.22
N GLN A 314 12.14 8.58 -33.99
CA GLN A 314 11.45 9.56 -33.14
C GLN A 314 12.42 10.28 -32.18
N VAL A 315 13.70 9.87 -32.18
CA VAL A 315 14.76 10.40 -31.33
C VAL A 315 15.36 11.64 -31.98
N GLU A 316 15.54 12.70 -31.21
CA GLU A 316 16.29 13.88 -31.67
C GLU A 316 17.74 13.50 -31.98
N ALA A 317 18.31 14.07 -33.05
CA ALA A 317 19.69 13.80 -33.44
C ALA A 317 20.72 14.26 -32.39
N ASP A 318 20.39 15.31 -31.63
CA ASP A 318 21.21 15.79 -30.51
C ASP A 318 20.69 15.19 -29.19
N PRO A 319 21.50 14.37 -28.49
CA PRO A 319 21.15 13.80 -27.19
C PRO A 319 20.74 14.82 -26.12
N LEU A 320 21.27 16.05 -26.15
CA LEU A 320 20.90 17.09 -25.17
C LEU A 320 19.52 17.71 -25.49
N ASN A 321 19.16 17.80 -26.76
CA ASN A 321 17.80 18.18 -27.17
C ASN A 321 16.80 17.06 -26.83
N GLN A 322 17.20 15.80 -27.03
CA GLN A 322 16.40 14.64 -26.60
C GLN A 322 16.19 14.64 -25.08
N PHE A 323 17.24 14.92 -24.30
CA PHE A 323 17.14 15.04 -22.86
C PHE A 323 16.19 16.17 -22.45
N ARG A 324 16.32 17.35 -23.08
CA ARG A 324 15.45 18.50 -22.80
C ARG A 324 13.98 18.15 -22.97
N LYS A 325 13.63 17.57 -24.13
CA LYS A 325 12.28 17.13 -24.46
C LYS A 325 11.70 16.22 -23.39
N TRP A 326 12.45 15.20 -22.97
CA TRP A 326 11.97 14.29 -21.93
C TRP A 326 11.97 14.88 -20.52
N PHE A 327 12.89 15.80 -20.23
CA PHE A 327 12.89 16.52 -18.96
C PHE A 327 11.66 17.43 -18.85
N ASP A 328 11.27 18.09 -19.94
CA ASP A 328 10.05 18.90 -20.03
C ASP A 328 8.80 18.02 -19.88
N ASP A 329 8.77 16.82 -20.49
CA ASP A 329 7.69 15.83 -20.28
C ASP A 329 7.58 15.42 -18.80
N ALA A 330 8.72 15.16 -18.13
CA ALA A 330 8.77 14.79 -16.72
C ALA A 330 8.25 15.92 -15.81
N LEU A 331 8.52 17.18 -16.16
CA LEU A 331 7.97 18.35 -15.47
C LEU A 331 6.45 18.48 -15.71
N ALA A 332 6.00 18.35 -16.97
CA ALA A 332 4.59 18.43 -17.33
C ALA A 332 3.75 17.33 -16.66
N ALA A 333 4.33 16.15 -16.46
CA ALA A 333 3.71 15.04 -15.73
C ALA A 333 3.66 15.24 -14.20
N GLY A 334 4.27 16.29 -13.67
CA GLY A 334 4.26 16.58 -12.24
C GLY A 334 5.06 15.58 -11.40
N LEU A 335 6.08 14.93 -11.99
CA LEU A 335 6.89 13.96 -11.26
C LEU A 335 7.59 14.62 -10.05
N LYS A 336 7.78 13.84 -8.99
CA LYS A 336 8.49 14.29 -7.80
C LYS A 336 9.99 14.30 -8.07
N GLU A 337 10.62 15.46 -7.91
CA GLU A 337 12.08 15.67 -8.08
C GLU A 337 12.65 15.14 -9.42
N PRO A 338 12.13 15.58 -10.59
CA PRO A 338 12.57 15.06 -11.90
C PRO A 338 14.04 15.37 -12.20
N ASN A 339 14.64 16.32 -11.46
CA ASN A 339 16.05 16.69 -11.52
C ASN A 339 16.97 15.85 -10.61
N ALA A 340 16.43 14.88 -9.85
CA ALA A 340 17.25 13.93 -9.09
C ALA A 340 17.88 12.89 -10.04
N MET A 341 19.17 12.65 -9.89
CA MET A 341 19.93 11.71 -10.72
C MET A 341 20.94 10.90 -9.91
N GLY A 342 21.13 9.64 -10.28
CA GLY A 342 22.23 8.81 -9.80
C GLY A 342 23.55 9.26 -10.44
N LEU A 343 24.52 9.69 -9.63
CA LEU A 343 25.88 9.99 -10.06
C LEU A 343 26.80 8.83 -9.70
N SER A 344 27.35 8.17 -10.71
CA SER A 344 28.30 7.07 -10.56
C SER A 344 29.72 7.50 -10.93
N THR A 345 30.71 7.17 -10.10
CA THR A 345 32.12 7.58 -10.26
C THR A 345 33.03 6.43 -9.85
N VAL A 346 34.22 6.33 -10.45
CA VAL A 346 35.23 5.31 -10.16
C VAL A 346 36.56 5.99 -9.87
N GLY A 347 37.17 5.74 -8.71
CA GLY A 347 38.51 6.24 -8.38
C GLY A 347 39.63 5.33 -8.90
N LYS A 348 40.89 5.59 -8.53
CA LYS A 348 42.03 4.73 -8.94
C LYS A 348 41.95 3.29 -8.44
N ASP A 349 41.18 3.04 -7.38
CA ASP A 349 40.97 1.69 -6.83
C ASP A 349 40.02 0.83 -7.68
N GLY A 350 39.48 1.39 -8.78
CA GLY A 350 38.57 0.69 -9.69
C GLY A 350 37.19 0.42 -9.10
N LYS A 351 36.88 0.91 -7.89
CA LYS A 351 35.60 0.65 -7.22
C LYS A 351 34.56 1.68 -7.64
N PRO A 352 33.44 1.27 -8.27
CA PRO A 352 32.34 2.19 -8.54
C PRO A 352 31.63 2.57 -7.24
N SER A 353 31.23 3.83 -7.17
CA SER A 353 30.33 4.34 -6.14
C SER A 353 29.18 5.07 -6.81
N SER A 354 27.99 5.08 -6.21
CA SER A 354 26.80 5.78 -6.74
C SER A 354 26.03 6.46 -5.62
N ARG A 355 25.41 7.62 -5.91
CA ARG A 355 24.46 8.30 -5.01
C ARG A 355 23.54 9.21 -5.79
N ILE A 356 22.40 9.57 -5.21
CA ILE A 356 21.53 10.60 -5.77
C ILE A 356 22.16 11.99 -5.55
N VAL A 357 22.17 12.81 -6.60
CA VAL A 357 22.50 14.23 -6.60
C VAL A 357 21.41 14.98 -7.37
N LEU A 358 21.33 16.30 -7.20
CA LEU A 358 20.37 17.13 -7.92
C LEU A 358 21.05 17.82 -9.09
N LEU A 359 20.50 17.65 -10.29
CA LEU A 359 20.80 18.47 -11.46
C LEU A 359 20.41 19.92 -11.14
N LYS A 360 21.30 20.86 -11.48
CA LYS A 360 21.16 22.30 -11.25
C LYS A 360 20.99 23.09 -12.54
N GLY A 361 21.40 22.52 -13.66
CA GLY A 361 21.20 23.09 -14.98
C GLY A 361 21.74 22.14 -16.03
N PHE A 362 21.38 22.38 -17.27
CA PHE A 362 21.98 21.75 -18.43
C PHE A 362 21.81 22.67 -19.64
N ASP A 363 22.82 22.69 -20.49
CA ASP A 363 22.86 23.48 -21.71
C ASP A 363 23.60 22.71 -22.79
N LYS A 364 23.89 23.37 -23.92
CA LYS A 364 24.64 22.79 -25.06
C LYS A 364 26.02 22.20 -24.67
N ASP A 365 26.58 22.63 -23.55
CA ASP A 365 27.89 22.22 -23.06
C ASP A 365 27.76 21.21 -21.90
N GLY A 366 26.57 20.64 -21.69
CA GLY A 366 26.33 19.47 -20.83
C GLY A 366 25.57 19.75 -19.54
N PHE A 367 25.76 18.85 -18.56
CA PHE A 367 25.03 18.83 -17.29
C PHE A 367 25.78 19.56 -16.18
N VAL A 368 25.05 20.22 -15.29
CA VAL A 368 25.58 20.96 -14.15
C VAL A 368 24.98 20.44 -12.85
N TRP A 369 25.84 20.09 -11.89
CA TRP A 369 25.46 19.72 -10.53
C TRP A 369 26.53 20.19 -9.55
N PHE A 370 26.20 20.14 -8.26
CA PHE A 370 27.12 20.51 -7.18
C PHE A 370 27.51 19.29 -6.35
N THR A 371 28.79 19.21 -5.97
CA THR A 371 29.33 18.23 -5.05
C THR A 371 30.45 18.84 -4.22
N ASN A 372 30.64 18.38 -2.99
CA ASN A 372 31.82 18.76 -2.20
C ASN A 372 33.08 18.12 -2.81
N TYR A 373 34.12 18.93 -3.07
CA TYR A 373 35.41 18.49 -3.60
C TYR A 373 36.12 17.48 -2.70
N GLU A 374 35.94 17.58 -1.38
CA GLU A 374 36.54 16.67 -0.40
C GLU A 374 35.76 15.36 -0.25
N SER A 375 34.57 15.25 -0.85
CA SER A 375 33.79 14.02 -0.82
C SER A 375 34.52 12.90 -1.58
N GLN A 376 34.19 11.65 -1.25
CA GLN A 376 34.72 10.47 -1.96
C GLN A 376 34.58 10.60 -3.48
N LYS A 377 33.44 11.11 -3.97
CA LYS A 377 33.20 11.33 -5.40
C LYS A 377 34.01 12.50 -5.96
N GLY A 378 34.18 13.58 -5.20
CA GLY A 378 35.03 14.71 -5.60
C GLY A 378 36.49 14.29 -5.80
N ARG A 379 37.01 13.47 -4.87
CA ARG A 379 38.34 12.84 -4.99
C ARG A 379 38.40 11.89 -6.18
N ALA A 380 37.43 10.98 -6.32
CA ALA A 380 37.37 10.06 -7.46
C ALA A 380 37.38 10.81 -8.81
N LEU A 381 36.61 11.90 -8.93
CA LEU A 381 36.57 12.76 -10.11
C LEU A 381 37.84 13.57 -10.33
N SER A 382 38.66 13.78 -9.30
CA SER A 382 40.01 14.37 -9.42
C SER A 382 40.94 13.42 -10.15
N GLU A 383 40.80 12.13 -9.87
CA GLU A 383 41.71 11.09 -10.33
C GLU A 383 41.27 10.51 -11.68
N ASN A 384 39.96 10.37 -11.87
CA ASN A 384 39.33 9.88 -13.06
C ASN A 384 38.14 10.79 -13.39
N PRO A 385 38.25 11.65 -14.42
CA PRO A 385 37.20 12.61 -14.74
C PRO A 385 35.99 11.94 -15.41
N HIS A 386 35.83 10.61 -15.41
CA HIS A 386 34.67 9.96 -16.04
C HIS A 386 33.59 9.62 -15.02
N ALA A 387 32.34 9.90 -15.38
CA ALA A 387 31.16 9.62 -14.57
C ALA A 387 30.02 9.08 -15.42
N SER A 388 29.06 8.44 -14.76
CA SER A 388 27.78 8.07 -15.36
C SER A 388 26.64 8.74 -14.59
N LEU A 389 25.72 9.37 -15.32
CA LEU A 389 24.48 9.93 -14.80
C LEU A 389 23.32 9.01 -15.15
N LEU A 390 22.38 8.87 -14.21
CA LEU A 390 21.18 8.06 -14.39
C LEU A 390 19.95 8.79 -13.87
N PHE A 391 19.00 9.09 -14.75
CA PHE A 391 17.66 9.55 -14.39
C PHE A 391 16.70 8.38 -14.53
N TYR A 392 15.83 8.19 -13.54
CA TYR A 392 14.75 7.21 -13.60
C TYR A 392 13.44 7.94 -13.32
N TRP A 393 12.56 7.97 -14.32
CA TRP A 393 11.25 8.62 -14.28
C TRP A 393 10.20 7.52 -14.39
N ASP A 394 9.89 6.91 -13.26
CA ASP A 394 8.95 5.80 -13.12
C ASP A 394 7.57 6.14 -13.69
N GLY A 395 7.02 7.32 -13.37
CA GLY A 395 5.71 7.74 -13.87
C GLY A 395 5.62 7.92 -15.39
N LEU A 396 6.76 7.92 -16.10
CA LEU A 396 6.83 7.94 -17.55
C LEU A 396 7.42 6.66 -18.15
N ASN A 397 7.79 5.68 -17.33
CA ASN A 397 8.52 4.47 -17.75
C ASN A 397 9.78 4.78 -18.56
N ARG A 398 10.50 5.85 -18.20
CA ARG A 398 11.69 6.33 -18.93
C ARG A 398 12.92 6.35 -18.05
N GLN A 399 14.05 6.07 -18.69
CA GLN A 399 15.37 6.18 -18.08
C GLN A 399 16.30 6.94 -19.04
N VAL A 400 17.10 7.84 -18.49
CA VAL A 400 18.21 8.48 -19.22
C VAL A 400 19.52 8.07 -18.59
N ALA A 401 20.42 7.52 -19.39
CA ALA A 401 21.79 7.24 -18.99
C ALA A 401 22.76 8.07 -19.83
N ALA A 402 23.72 8.73 -19.18
CA ALA A 402 24.77 9.50 -19.86
C ALA A 402 26.15 9.18 -19.28
N SER A 403 27.09 8.78 -20.13
CA SER A 403 28.51 8.64 -19.76
C SER A 403 29.27 9.89 -20.14
N ILE A 404 29.89 10.55 -19.17
CA ILE A 404 30.30 11.95 -19.28
C ILE A 404 31.73 12.17 -18.75
N LYS A 405 32.47 13.12 -19.34
CA LYS A 405 33.78 13.58 -18.85
C LYS A 405 33.72 14.89 -18.03
N VAL A 406 33.82 14.77 -16.72
CA VAL A 406 33.70 15.87 -15.76
C VAL A 406 34.82 16.90 -15.86
N SER A 407 34.46 18.18 -16.02
CA SER A 407 35.36 19.32 -15.90
C SER A 407 34.94 20.24 -14.75
N ARG A 408 35.93 20.74 -13.99
CA ARG A 408 35.70 21.60 -12.82
C ARG A 408 35.54 23.05 -13.26
N GLN A 409 34.61 23.78 -12.66
CA GLN A 409 34.64 25.23 -12.66
C GLN A 409 35.09 25.70 -11.28
N ILE A 410 36.24 26.38 -11.24
CA ILE A 410 36.67 27.12 -10.06
C ILE A 410 35.95 28.47 -10.15
N SER A 411 34.96 28.67 -9.29
CA SER A 411 34.28 29.96 -9.11
C SER A 411 34.85 30.69 -7.90
#